data_AF-A7RYR6-F1
#
_entry.id   AF-A7RYR6-F1
#
_cell.length_a   1.000
_cell.length_b   1.000
_cell.length_c   1.000
_cell.angle_alpha   90.00
_cell.angle_beta   90.00
_cell.angle_gamma   90.00
#
_symmetry.space_group_name_H-M   'P 1'
#
loop_
_entity.id
_entity.type
_entity.pdbx_description
1 polymer ?
#
loop_
_entity_poly.entity_id
_entity_poly.type
_entity_poly.pdbx_seq_one_letter_code
_entity_poly.pdbx_strand_id
1 'polypeptide(L)' 'PDDVDLIVGEARSTCSIAIADVTRARKIPQISYASTATKLSDKQGYPQFFRTCAEDRYQAMAL' A
#
# COMPACT_ATOMS: atom_id res chain seq x y z
N PRO A 1 2.33 -19.79 17.52
CA PRO A 1 1.09 -19.02 17.28
C PRO A 1 1.44 -17.53 17.21
N ASP A 2 2.10 -17.13 16.12
CA ASP A 2 2.57 -15.74 15.90
C ASP A 2 2.68 -15.47 14.38
N ASP A 3 1.67 -15.86 13.60
CA ASP A 3 1.63 -15.55 12.17
C ASP A 3 0.69 -14.36 11.93
N VAL A 4 1.12 -13.43 11.08
CA VAL A 4 0.35 -12.21 10.76
C VAL A 4 -0.28 -12.40 9.39
N ASP A 5 -1.62 -12.47 9.35
CA ASP A 5 -2.36 -12.73 8.11
C ASP A 5 -2.50 -11.50 7.22
N LEU A 6 -2.51 -10.29 7.80
CA LEU A 6 -2.81 -9.03 7.10
C LEU A 6 -2.30 -7.83 7.90
N ILE A 7 -1.97 -6.74 7.20
CA ILE A 7 -1.68 -5.43 7.79
C ILE A 7 -2.75 -4.41 7.36
N VAL A 8 -3.28 -3.65 8.32
CA VAL A 8 -4.14 -2.49 8.05
C VAL A 8 -3.38 -1.22 8.38
N GLY A 9 -3.35 -0.27 7.44
CA GLY A 9 -2.47 0.91 7.48
C GLY A 9 -1.29 0.79 6.53
N GLU A 10 -0.25 1.62 6.61
CA GLU A 10 -0.13 2.83 7.44
C GLU A 10 -0.74 4.03 6.67
N ALA A 11 -1.01 5.15 7.33
CA ALA A 11 -1.58 6.32 6.67
C ALA A 11 -0.60 6.97 5.68
N ARG A 12 0.66 7.20 6.08
CA ARG A 12 1.67 7.86 5.27
C ARG A 12 2.19 6.91 4.18
N SER A 13 2.14 7.39 2.93
CA SER A 13 2.61 6.64 1.76
C SER A 13 4.03 6.08 1.90
N THR A 14 4.96 6.83 2.51
CA THR A 14 6.34 6.38 2.70
C THR A 14 6.45 5.20 3.68
N CYS A 15 5.65 5.21 4.75
CA CYS A 15 5.60 4.10 5.70
C CYS A 15 4.93 2.88 5.07
N SER A 16 3.86 3.08 4.31
CA SER A 16 3.21 2.00 3.56
C SER A 16 4.16 1.33 2.57
N ILE A 17 4.99 2.09 1.87
CA ILE A 17 6.05 1.56 1.00
C ILE A 17 7.04 0.71 1.82
N ALA A 18 7.55 1.24 2.94
CA ALA A 18 8.50 0.51 3.77
C ALA A 18 7.92 -0.81 4.32
N ILE A 19 6.66 -0.79 4.76
CA ILE A 19 5.95 -1.99 5.23
C ILE A 19 5.80 -2.99 4.08
N ALA A 20 5.29 -2.56 2.93
CA ALA A 20 5.09 -3.44 1.78
C ALA A 20 6.42 -4.06 1.30
N ASP A 21 7.52 -3.32 1.34
CA ASP A 21 8.85 -3.82 0.98
C ASP A 21 9.34 -4.94 1.92
N VAL A 22 9.19 -4.76 3.25
CA VAL A 22 9.67 -5.76 4.23
C VAL A 22 8.77 -6.99 4.29
N THR A 23 7.47 -6.86 4.00
CA THR A 23 6.52 -7.98 4.06
C THR A 23 6.32 -8.70 2.74
N ARG A 24 6.82 -8.15 1.63
CA ARG A 24 6.67 -8.72 0.27
C ARG A 24 7.07 -10.19 0.18
N ALA A 25 8.20 -10.56 0.79
CA ALA A 25 8.73 -11.93 0.72
C ALA A 25 7.81 -12.97 1.39
N ARG A 26 7.07 -12.54 2.43
CA ARG A 26 6.09 -13.37 3.14
C ARG A 26 4.71 -13.33 2.52
N LYS A 27 4.51 -12.52 1.47
CA LYS A 27 3.22 -12.34 0.78
C LYS A 27 2.09 -11.89 1.72
N ILE A 28 2.42 -11.13 2.76
CA ILE A 28 1.42 -10.60 3.70
C ILE A 28 0.69 -9.43 3.00
N PRO A 29 -0.63 -9.49 2.82
CA PRO A 29 -1.39 -8.37 2.27
C PRO A 29 -1.34 -7.16 3.20
N GLN A 30 -1.42 -5.97 2.60
CA GLN A 30 -1.51 -4.70 3.30
C GLN A 30 -2.64 -3.86 2.70
N ILE A 31 -3.53 -3.31 3.54
CA ILE A 31 -4.61 -2.40 3.13
C ILE A 31 -4.44 -1.06 3.84
N SER A 32 -4.10 0.00 3.11
CA SER A 32 -4.02 1.36 3.65
C SER A 32 -5.32 2.15 3.45
N TYR A 33 -5.68 2.98 4.43
CA TYR A 33 -6.83 3.88 4.35
C TYR A 33 -6.48 5.30 3.87
N ALA A 34 -5.19 5.68 3.79
CA ALA A 34 -4.80 7.06 3.48
C ALA A 34 -3.55 7.22 2.58
N SER A 35 -2.87 6.14 2.18
CA SER A 35 -1.71 6.24 1.28
C SER A 35 -2.10 6.51 -0.17
N THR A 36 -1.89 7.73 -0.65
CA THR A 36 -2.30 8.19 -1.98
C THR A 36 -1.21 8.09 -3.06
N ALA A 37 0.04 7.73 -2.71
CA ALA A 37 1.14 7.70 -3.68
C ALA A 37 0.85 6.76 -4.86
N THR A 38 1.04 7.25 -6.09
CA THR A 38 0.84 6.47 -7.33
C THR A 38 1.78 5.26 -7.44
N LYS A 39 2.98 5.32 -6.84
CA LYS A 39 3.95 4.21 -6.84
C LYS A 39 3.36 2.90 -6.31
N LEU A 40 2.50 2.99 -5.29
CA LEU A 40 1.86 1.82 -4.64
C LEU A 40 0.77 1.17 -5.49
N SER A 41 0.38 1.78 -6.61
CA SER A 41 -0.54 1.19 -7.60
C SER A 41 0.15 0.22 -8.55
N ASP A 42 1.48 0.22 -8.63
CA ASP A 42 2.22 -0.75 -9.45
C ASP A 42 2.14 -2.14 -8.83
N LYS A 43 1.34 -3.01 -9.45
CA LYS A 43 1.13 -4.39 -9.01
C LYS A 43 2.29 -5.33 -9.32
N GLN A 44 3.24 -4.91 -10.17
CA GLN A 44 4.48 -5.67 -10.35
C GLN A 44 5.41 -5.46 -9.15
N GLY A 45 5.56 -4.22 -8.68
CA GLY A 45 6.35 -3.89 -7.49
C GLY A 45 5.67 -4.26 -6.16
N TYR A 46 4.36 -3.97 -6.04
CA TYR A 46 3.58 -4.12 -4.80
C TYR A 46 2.32 -4.98 -5.02
N PRO A 47 2.46 -6.28 -5.34
CA PRO A 47 1.31 -7.15 -5.63
C PRO A 47 0.36 -7.31 -4.45
N GLN A 48 0.86 -7.16 -3.21
CA GLN A 48 0.11 -7.37 -1.97
C GLN A 48 -0.40 -6.07 -1.32
N PHE A 49 -0.18 -4.91 -1.96
CA PHE A 49 -0.66 -3.65 -1.44
C PHE A 49 -2.03 -3.27 -2.00
N PHE A 50 -2.96 -2.89 -1.14
CA PHE A 50 -4.30 -2.42 -1.48
C PHE A 50 -4.58 -1.13 -0.71
N ARG A 51 -5.56 -0.35 -1.17
CA ARG A 51 -6.05 0.82 -0.45
C ARG A 51 -7.49 1.12 -0.78
N THR A 52 -8.15 1.82 0.14
CA THR A 52 -9.54 2.30 -0.03
C THR A 52 -9.63 3.73 -0.57
N CYS A 53 -8.53 4.49 -0.57
CA CYS A 53 -8.47 5.85 -1.12
C CYS A 53 -7.93 5.88 -2.57
N ALA A 54 -8.24 6.96 -3.29
CA ALA A 54 -7.72 7.20 -4.65
C ALA A 54 -6.22 7.57 -4.64
N GLU A 55 -5.53 7.34 -5.76
CA GLU A 55 -4.18 7.89 -5.97
C GLU A 55 -4.18 9.38 -6.31
N ASP A 56 -3.05 10.02 -6.04
CA ASP A 56 -2.73 11.39 -6.44
C ASP A 56 -2.94 11.65 -7.94
N ARG A 57 -2.81 10.62 -8.81
CA ARG A 57 -3.07 10.77 -10.25
C ARG A 57 -4.49 11.26 -10.54
N TYR A 58 -5.49 10.79 -9.81
CA TYR A 58 -6.87 11.23 -10.01
C TYR A 58 -7.07 12.69 -9.58
N GLN A 59 -6.35 13.14 -8.55
CA GLN A 59 -6.35 14.54 -8.16
C GLN A 59 -5.67 15.42 -9.22
N ALA A 60 -4.52 14.99 -9.75
CA ALA A 60 -3.81 15.70 -10.80
C ALA A 60 -4.64 15.83 -12.10
N MET A 61 -5.44 14.81 -12.43
CA MET A 61 -6.34 14.85 -13.59
C MET A 61 -7.56 15.77 -13.40
N ALA A 62 -7.87 16.17 -12.17
CA ALA A 62 -9.02 17.02 -11.85
C ALA A 62 -8.65 18.52 -11.76
N LEU A 63 -7.36 18.86 -11.78
CA LEU A 63 -6.81 20.22 -11.84
C LEU A 63 -6.75 20.71 -13.29
#